data_AF-A0A1X1FGI4-F1
#
_entry.id   AF-A0A1X1FGI4-F1
#
_cell.length_a   1.000
_cell.length_b   1.000
_cell.length_c   1.000
_cell.angle_alpha   90.00
_cell.angle_beta   90.00
_cell.angle_gamma   90.00
#
_symmetry.space_group_name_H-M   'P 1'
#
loop_
_entity.id
_entity.type
_entity.pdbx_description
1 polymer ?
#
loop_
_entity_poly.entity_id
_entity_poly.type
_entity_poly.pdbx_seq_one_letter_code
_entity_poly.pdbx_strand_id
1 'polypeptide(L)'
;MKKGGKGGANTNRGGLEFEKETDLAAFIQRDLSDKYTLLPYEFKEPVIKSSSTAYQIYRNDNLETPIGLITKQFQFYNGLWDLYHLKNINHKQWKPDEVFFNLETNTVYIVEKKWQETAGSVDEKIFGFVNKRRLYQNNFNQKTHEPKPTVEFSALFNSSWWIYGIKDAANKGIKDFTAYPRKNEVAYQDYFDNLRIDGIKIFFDTYDYWWFGLEDPVENPGHTQGSK
;
A
#
# COMPACT_ATOMS: atom_id res chain seq x y z
N MET A 1 13.43 13.00 15.21
CA MET A 1 12.43 13.66 16.06
C MET A 1 13.05 14.92 16.65
N LYS A 2 12.52 16.12 16.33
CA LYS A 2 12.87 17.33 17.09
C LYS A 2 11.97 17.39 18.34
N LYS A 3 12.61 17.56 19.49
CA LYS A 3 11.98 17.66 20.82
C LYS A 3 11.17 18.97 20.85
N GLY A 4 9.83 18.90 20.93
CA GLY A 4 8.96 20.08 21.13
C GLY A 4 7.78 20.27 20.16
N GLY A 5 7.55 19.39 19.19
CA GLY A 5 6.41 19.55 18.26
C GLY A 5 5.09 19.01 18.83
N LYS A 6 4.19 19.89 19.28
CA LYS A 6 2.80 19.53 19.65
C LYS A 6 2.00 18.85 18.51
N GLY A 7 2.45 18.95 17.26
CA GLY A 7 1.80 18.32 16.10
C GLY A 7 2.08 16.83 15.91
N GLY A 8 3.20 16.29 16.39
CA GLY A 8 3.59 14.90 16.08
C GLY A 8 2.66 13.83 16.67
N ALA A 9 2.04 14.11 17.82
CA ALA A 9 1.13 13.16 18.46
C ALA A 9 -0.20 13.01 17.70
N ASN A 10 -0.74 14.12 17.18
CA ASN A 10 -1.98 14.11 16.39
C ASN A 10 -1.74 13.47 15.02
N THR A 11 -0.61 13.76 14.38
CA THR A 11 -0.23 13.11 13.12
C THR A 11 -0.04 11.61 13.26
N ASN A 12 0.52 11.14 14.38
CA ASN A 12 0.63 9.72 14.65
C ASN A 12 -0.75 9.08 14.85
N ARG A 13 -1.66 9.72 15.59
CA ARG A 13 -3.02 9.19 15.82
C ARG A 13 -3.84 9.14 14.53
N GLY A 14 -3.88 10.23 13.77
CA GLY A 14 -4.60 10.30 12.49
C GLY A 14 -4.00 9.38 11.43
N GLY A 15 -2.67 9.25 11.40
CA GLY A 15 -1.98 8.27 10.54
C GLY A 15 -2.34 6.83 10.87
N LEU A 16 -2.37 6.46 12.15
CA LEU A 16 -2.77 5.11 12.58
C LEU A 16 -4.24 4.79 12.26
N GLU A 17 -5.12 5.78 12.43
CA GLU A 17 -6.53 5.65 12.06
C GLU A 17 -6.68 5.47 10.55
N PHE A 18 -6.02 6.30 9.75
CA PHE A 18 -6.01 6.17 8.30
C PHE A 18 -5.45 4.82 7.83
N GLU A 19 -4.35 4.35 8.41
CA GLU A 19 -3.79 3.03 8.11
C GLU A 19 -4.78 1.89 8.38
N LYS A 20 -5.59 2.02 9.44
CA LYS A 20 -6.63 1.05 9.81
C LYS A 20 -7.86 1.15 8.90
N GLU A 21 -8.31 2.36 8.60
CA GLU A 21 -9.45 2.63 7.73
C GLU A 21 -9.19 2.24 6.28
N THR A 22 -7.93 2.14 5.88
CA THR A 22 -7.51 1.76 4.53
C THR A 22 -6.84 0.38 4.49
N ASP A 23 -7.14 -0.49 5.44
CA ASP A 23 -6.54 -1.84 5.49
C ASP A 23 -6.86 -2.65 4.23
N LEU A 24 -5.84 -3.07 3.47
CA LEU A 24 -6.01 -3.80 2.20
C LEU A 24 -6.76 -5.12 2.39
N ALA A 25 -6.46 -5.86 3.46
CA ALA A 25 -7.15 -7.12 3.75
C ALA A 25 -8.64 -6.89 4.04
N ALA A 26 -8.97 -5.89 4.88
CA ALA A 26 -10.35 -5.49 5.13
C ALA A 26 -11.06 -4.97 3.87
N PHE A 27 -10.35 -4.26 2.99
CA PHE A 27 -10.90 -3.74 1.73
C PHE A 27 -11.27 -4.87 0.77
N ILE A 28 -10.38 -5.84 0.58
CA ILE A 28 -10.68 -7.03 -0.24
C ILE A 28 -11.83 -7.84 0.37
N GLN A 29 -11.83 -8.05 1.70
CA GLN A 29 -12.93 -8.74 2.38
C GLN A 29 -14.27 -8.00 2.25
N ARG A 30 -14.26 -6.66 2.26
CA ARG A 30 -15.47 -5.85 2.13
C ARG A 30 -16.00 -5.87 0.69
N ASP A 31 -15.12 -5.59 -0.27
CA ASP A 31 -15.51 -5.27 -1.64
C ASP A 31 -15.52 -6.47 -2.58
N LEU A 32 -14.72 -7.50 -2.28
CA LEU A 32 -14.52 -8.66 -3.17
C LEU A 32 -14.82 -10.00 -2.47
N SER A 33 -15.66 -9.99 -1.43
CA SER A 33 -16.01 -11.22 -0.68
C SER A 33 -16.77 -12.25 -1.51
N ASP A 34 -17.42 -11.83 -2.60
CA ASP A 34 -18.07 -12.71 -3.58
C ASP A 34 -17.05 -13.47 -4.45
N LYS A 35 -15.84 -12.91 -4.63
CA LYS A 35 -14.77 -13.48 -5.46
C LYS A 35 -13.67 -14.17 -4.64
N TYR A 36 -13.34 -13.63 -3.47
CA TYR A 36 -12.17 -14.06 -2.69
C TYR A 36 -12.47 -14.31 -1.21
N THR A 37 -11.77 -15.29 -0.66
CA THR A 37 -11.74 -15.60 0.77
C THR A 37 -10.34 -15.31 1.32
N LEU A 38 -10.28 -14.62 2.47
CA LEU A 38 -9.03 -14.33 3.18
C LEU A 38 -8.98 -15.10 4.49
N LEU A 39 -7.94 -15.90 4.68
CA LEU A 39 -7.72 -16.68 5.90
C LEU A 39 -6.45 -16.21 6.62
N PRO A 40 -6.47 -16.02 7.95
CA PRO A 40 -5.26 -15.72 8.70
C PRO A 40 -4.17 -16.77 8.43
N TYR A 41 -2.95 -16.31 8.20
CA TYR A 41 -1.82 -17.17 7.90
C TYR A 41 -0.76 -17.12 9.00
N GLU A 42 -0.39 -18.31 9.47
CA GLU A 42 0.70 -18.50 10.43
C GLU A 42 1.92 -19.11 9.71
N PHE A 43 3.03 -18.38 9.76
CA PHE A 43 4.29 -18.86 9.19
C PHE A 43 4.82 -20.03 10.01
N LYS A 44 5.13 -21.15 9.34
CA LYS A 44 5.70 -22.34 9.98
C LYS A 44 7.11 -22.09 10.53
N GLU A 45 7.90 -21.33 9.79
CA GLU A 45 9.29 -20.99 10.14
C GLU A 45 9.49 -19.46 10.09
N PRO A 46 8.96 -18.71 11.08
CA PRO A 46 9.12 -17.27 11.09
C PRO A 46 10.59 -16.90 11.32
N VAL A 47 11.17 -16.13 10.39
CA VAL A 47 12.55 -15.63 10.47
C VAL A 47 12.68 -14.32 11.24
N ILE A 48 11.55 -13.65 11.49
CA ILE A 48 11.48 -12.45 12.32
C ILE A 48 10.19 -12.41 13.15
N LYS A 49 10.29 -11.88 14.38
CA LYS A 49 9.12 -11.63 15.22
C LYS A 49 8.30 -10.47 14.66
N SER A 50 7.01 -10.70 14.45
CA SER A 50 6.04 -9.67 14.09
C SER A 50 4.73 -9.88 14.85
N SER A 51 4.05 -8.79 15.19
CA SER A 51 2.71 -8.81 15.81
C SER A 51 1.59 -8.57 14.79
N SER A 52 1.92 -8.28 13.53
CA SER A 52 0.93 -8.07 12.48
C SER A 52 0.39 -9.40 11.97
N THR A 53 -0.92 -9.47 11.74
CA THR A 53 -1.56 -10.61 11.07
C THR A 53 -1.18 -10.63 9.59
N ALA A 54 -0.94 -11.82 9.05
CA ALA A 54 -0.86 -12.08 7.60
C ALA A 54 -2.12 -12.82 7.14
N TYR A 55 -2.47 -12.70 5.87
CA TYR A 55 -3.64 -13.37 5.30
C TYR A 55 -3.28 -14.06 3.98
N GLN A 56 -3.64 -15.33 3.83
CA GLN A 56 -3.68 -15.97 2.53
C GLN A 56 -4.98 -15.63 1.82
N ILE A 57 -4.90 -15.37 0.52
CA ILE A 57 -6.05 -15.11 -0.34
C ILE A 57 -6.31 -16.32 -1.21
N TYR A 58 -7.58 -16.70 -1.32
CA TYR A 58 -8.06 -17.78 -2.16
C TYR A 58 -9.18 -17.27 -3.06
N ARG A 59 -9.34 -17.85 -4.24
CA ARG A 59 -10.57 -17.69 -5.03
C ARG A 59 -11.67 -18.52 -4.38
N ASN A 60 -12.89 -18.02 -4.37
CA ASN A 60 -14.02 -18.74 -3.76
C ASN A 60 -14.35 -20.07 -4.46
N ASP A 61 -13.98 -20.20 -5.73
CA ASP A 61 -14.12 -21.44 -6.51
C ASP A 61 -12.99 -22.45 -6.26
N ASN A 62 -11.90 -22.06 -5.58
CA ASN A 62 -10.77 -22.93 -5.23
C ASN A 62 -10.09 -22.48 -3.92
N LEU A 63 -10.50 -23.09 -2.81
CA LEU A 63 -9.90 -22.85 -1.49
C LEU A 63 -8.68 -23.73 -1.17
N GLU A 64 -8.25 -24.58 -2.10
CA GLU A 64 -7.07 -25.45 -1.90
C GLU A 64 -5.77 -24.72 -2.28
N THR A 65 -5.83 -23.88 -3.31
CA THR A 65 -4.65 -23.18 -3.84
C THR A 65 -4.74 -21.68 -3.56
N PRO A 66 -3.86 -21.10 -2.73
CA PRO A 66 -3.85 -19.67 -2.50
C PRO A 66 -3.35 -18.93 -3.74
N ILE A 67 -3.98 -17.81 -4.06
CA ILE A 67 -3.54 -16.91 -5.14
C ILE A 67 -2.55 -15.85 -4.64
N GLY A 68 -2.46 -15.67 -3.32
CA GLY A 68 -1.53 -14.72 -2.76
C GLY A 68 -1.49 -14.64 -1.25
N LEU A 69 -0.61 -13.79 -0.76
CA LEU A 69 -0.35 -13.55 0.66
C LEU A 69 -0.28 -12.05 0.93
N ILE A 70 -1.09 -11.56 1.86
CA ILE A 70 -1.00 -10.20 2.39
C ILE A 70 -0.18 -10.23 3.67
N THR A 71 0.82 -9.37 3.75
CA THR A 71 1.64 -9.17 4.95
C THR A 71 1.74 -7.69 5.29
N LYS A 72 2.15 -7.38 6.52
CA LYS A 72 2.42 -6.02 6.98
C LYS A 72 3.70 -5.95 7.77
N GLN A 73 4.34 -4.79 7.76
CA GLN A 73 5.47 -4.48 8.63
C GLN A 73 6.56 -5.58 8.52
N PHE A 74 6.96 -6.18 9.63
CA PHE A 74 7.98 -7.24 9.63
C PHE A 74 7.50 -8.58 9.05
N GLN A 75 6.19 -8.82 8.91
CA GLN A 75 5.71 -10.05 8.26
C GLN A 75 6.14 -10.14 6.79
N PHE A 76 6.50 -9.02 6.15
CA PHE A 76 7.11 -9.03 4.82
C PHE A 76 8.31 -9.98 4.73
N TYR A 77 9.17 -10.01 5.74
CA TYR A 77 10.36 -10.87 5.74
C TYR A 77 10.03 -12.34 6.00
N ASN A 78 8.97 -12.61 6.77
CA ASN A 78 8.46 -13.96 6.91
C ASN A 78 7.87 -14.46 5.59
N GLY A 79 7.08 -13.62 4.89
CA GLY A 79 6.59 -13.91 3.53
C GLY A 79 7.72 -14.12 2.52
N LEU A 80 8.77 -13.30 2.58
CA LEU A 80 9.95 -13.42 1.73
C LEU A 80 10.67 -14.77 1.91
N TRP A 81 10.82 -15.23 3.16
CA TRP A 81 11.41 -16.53 3.46
C TRP A 81 10.50 -17.69 3.07
N ASP A 82 9.23 -17.62 3.43
CA ASP A 82 8.26 -18.69 3.26
C ASP A 82 7.96 -18.96 1.78
N LEU A 83 7.80 -17.90 0.98
CA LEU A 83 7.44 -18.02 -0.45
C LEU A 83 8.64 -18.20 -1.37
N TYR A 84 9.80 -17.62 -1.02
CA TYR A 84 10.94 -17.54 -1.94
C TYR A 84 12.27 -18.05 -1.37
N HIS A 85 12.32 -18.38 -0.07
CA HIS A 85 13.54 -18.71 0.67
C HIS A 85 14.63 -17.63 0.57
N LEU A 86 14.20 -16.36 0.55
CA LEU A 86 15.09 -15.21 0.47
C LEU A 86 15.18 -14.48 1.81
N LYS A 87 16.34 -13.90 2.08
CA LYS A 87 16.59 -13.04 3.24
C LYS A 87 16.72 -11.59 2.81
N ASN A 88 16.47 -10.66 3.73
CA ASN A 88 16.76 -9.25 3.48
C ASN A 88 18.25 -9.03 3.28
N ILE A 89 18.63 -8.38 2.18
CA ILE A 89 20.03 -8.01 1.90
C ILE A 89 20.36 -6.57 2.24
N ASN A 90 19.33 -5.75 2.48
CA ASN A 90 19.53 -4.37 2.84
C ASN A 90 20.00 -4.27 4.29
N HIS A 91 20.91 -3.35 4.60
CA HIS A 91 21.35 -3.14 5.99
C HIS A 91 20.18 -2.83 6.94
N LYS A 92 19.19 -2.07 6.47
CA LYS A 92 17.97 -1.77 7.23
C LYS A 92 16.84 -2.70 6.80
N GLN A 93 16.12 -3.21 7.79
CA GLN A 93 14.81 -3.82 7.59
C GLN A 93 13.74 -2.73 7.49
N TRP A 94 13.36 -2.39 6.27
CA TRP A 94 12.24 -1.52 5.98
C TRP A 94 10.91 -2.21 6.30
N LYS A 95 9.93 -1.43 6.73
CA LYS A 95 8.62 -1.94 7.12
C LYS A 95 7.59 -1.36 6.15
N PRO A 96 7.20 -2.10 5.12
CA PRO A 96 6.09 -1.68 4.27
C PRO A 96 4.82 -1.67 5.11
N ASP A 97 3.91 -0.74 4.79
CA ASP A 97 2.62 -0.68 5.50
C ASP A 97 1.82 -1.93 5.16
N GLU A 98 1.74 -2.27 3.87
CA GLU A 98 1.14 -3.49 3.36
C GLU A 98 1.94 -4.05 2.19
N VAL A 99 1.91 -5.37 2.04
CA VAL A 99 2.48 -6.10 0.91
C VAL A 99 1.50 -7.16 0.46
N PHE A 100 1.23 -7.22 -0.84
CA PHE A 100 0.54 -8.33 -1.46
C PHE A 100 1.49 -9.09 -2.38
N PHE A 101 1.79 -10.32 -2.01
CA PHE A 101 2.49 -11.28 -2.87
C PHE A 101 1.45 -11.96 -3.75
N ASN A 102 1.33 -11.53 -5.01
CA ASN A 102 0.47 -12.17 -6.00
C ASN A 102 1.23 -13.34 -6.64
N LEU A 103 0.78 -14.56 -6.35
CA LEU A 103 1.42 -15.80 -6.79
C LEU A 103 1.05 -16.16 -8.23
N GLU A 104 -0.10 -15.69 -8.73
CA GLU A 104 -0.55 -15.94 -10.11
C GLU A 104 0.28 -15.12 -11.11
N THR A 105 0.61 -13.88 -10.77
CA THR A 105 1.36 -12.96 -11.65
C THR A 105 2.85 -12.86 -11.30
N ASN A 106 3.31 -13.57 -10.26
CA ASN A 106 4.66 -13.47 -9.71
C ASN A 106 5.07 -12.00 -9.44
N THR A 107 4.13 -11.21 -8.89
CA THR A 107 4.31 -9.78 -8.62
C THR A 107 4.12 -9.49 -7.14
N VAL A 108 5.02 -8.69 -6.57
CA VAL A 108 4.99 -8.28 -5.17
C VAL A 108 4.63 -6.80 -5.12
N TYR A 109 3.40 -6.53 -4.71
CA TYR A 109 2.88 -5.18 -4.57
C TYR A 109 3.19 -4.63 -3.19
N ILE A 110 3.95 -3.53 -3.13
CA ILE A 110 4.24 -2.80 -1.91
C ILE A 110 3.31 -1.58 -1.84
N VAL A 111 2.67 -1.38 -0.70
CA VAL A 111 1.85 -0.18 -0.42
C VAL A 111 2.50 0.61 0.72
N GLU A 112 2.71 1.91 0.48
CA GLU A 112 3.09 2.87 1.51
C GLU A 112 2.02 3.94 1.67
N LYS A 113 1.49 4.06 2.88
CA LYS A 113 0.41 4.98 3.23
C LYS A 113 0.99 6.29 3.74
N LYS A 114 0.40 7.41 3.35
CA LYS A 114 0.84 8.74 3.76
C LYS A 114 -0.36 9.62 4.08
N TRP A 115 -0.62 9.72 5.37
CA TRP A 115 -1.59 10.64 5.92
C TRP A 115 -0.97 12.01 6.24
N GLN A 116 -1.70 13.08 5.96
CA GLN A 116 -1.29 14.45 6.27
C GLN A 116 -2.49 15.35 6.57
N GLU A 117 -2.29 16.39 7.39
CA GLU A 117 -3.30 17.40 7.77
C GLU A 117 -2.76 18.84 7.74
N THR A 118 -1.45 19.00 7.57
CA THR A 118 -0.76 20.28 7.45
C THR A 118 0.46 20.11 6.56
N ALA A 119 0.92 21.16 5.89
CA ALA A 119 2.17 21.13 5.13
C ALA A 119 3.36 20.82 6.04
N GLY A 120 4.39 20.15 5.50
CA GLY A 120 5.62 19.83 6.22
C GLY A 120 6.15 18.45 5.85
N SER A 121 7.26 18.04 6.49
CA SER A 121 8.18 16.95 6.12
C SER A 121 7.64 15.57 5.67
N VAL A 122 6.34 15.30 5.71
CA VAL A 122 5.76 14.12 5.06
C VAL A 122 5.80 14.28 3.54
N ASP A 123 5.61 15.48 3.01
CA ASP A 123 5.74 15.79 1.59
C ASP A 123 7.17 15.60 1.04
N GLU A 124 8.21 15.90 1.81
CA GLU A 124 9.59 15.62 1.39
C GLU A 124 9.90 14.11 1.34
N LYS A 125 9.21 13.30 2.14
CA LYS A 125 9.52 11.85 2.26
C LYS A 125 9.06 11.03 1.06
N ILE A 126 8.13 11.52 0.26
CA ILE A 126 7.58 10.74 -0.85
C ILE A 126 8.59 10.61 -2.00
N PHE A 127 9.55 11.54 -2.15
CA PHE A 127 10.67 11.40 -3.08
C PHE A 127 11.58 10.19 -2.77
N GLY A 128 11.52 9.64 -1.56
CA GLY A 128 12.26 8.43 -1.19
C GLY A 128 11.65 7.13 -1.71
N PHE A 129 10.43 7.15 -2.28
CA PHE A 129 9.68 5.95 -2.64
C PHE A 129 10.35 5.15 -3.77
N VAL A 130 10.87 5.81 -4.79
CA VAL A 130 11.61 5.13 -5.87
C VAL A 130 12.81 4.33 -5.33
N ASN A 131 13.52 4.87 -4.35
CA ASN A 131 14.64 4.18 -3.72
C ASN A 131 14.16 3.01 -2.85
N LYS A 132 13.04 3.17 -2.12
CA LYS A 132 12.43 2.04 -1.39
C LYS A 132 12.02 0.92 -2.35
N ARG A 133 11.37 1.24 -3.47
CA ARG A 133 11.01 0.26 -4.52
C ARG A 133 12.23 -0.53 -4.97
N ARG A 134 13.34 0.15 -5.29
CA ARG A 134 14.62 -0.50 -5.66
C ARG A 134 15.16 -1.40 -4.55
N LEU A 135 15.12 -0.97 -3.29
CA LEU A 135 15.59 -1.76 -2.14
C LEU A 135 14.74 -3.02 -1.92
N TYR A 136 13.42 -2.95 -2.12
CA TYR A 136 12.56 -4.13 -2.07
C TYR A 136 12.84 -5.07 -3.25
N GLN A 137 12.97 -4.55 -4.48
CA GLN A 137 13.34 -5.36 -5.65
C GLN A 137 14.67 -6.09 -5.46
N ASN A 138 15.65 -5.43 -4.83
CA ASN A 138 16.96 -6.01 -4.55
C ASN A 138 16.88 -7.30 -3.71
N ASN A 139 15.91 -7.42 -2.79
CA ASN A 139 15.70 -8.66 -2.06
C ASN A 139 15.38 -9.84 -3.00
N PHE A 140 14.69 -9.62 -4.11
CA PHE A 140 14.35 -10.66 -5.09
C PHE A 140 15.46 -10.90 -6.13
N ASN A 141 16.29 -9.88 -6.40
CA ASN A 141 17.38 -9.96 -7.36
C ASN A 141 18.48 -10.97 -6.98
N GLN A 142 18.48 -11.46 -5.73
CA GLN A 142 19.32 -12.56 -5.26
C GLN A 142 19.10 -13.87 -6.03
N LYS A 143 17.92 -14.08 -6.61
CA LYS A 143 17.67 -15.27 -7.43
C LYS A 143 18.55 -15.22 -8.68
N THR A 144 19.20 -16.33 -9.00
CA THR A 144 20.13 -16.41 -10.13
C THR A 144 19.44 -16.67 -11.48
N HIS A 145 18.22 -17.19 -11.47
CA HIS A 145 17.46 -17.56 -12.66
C HIS A 145 16.13 -16.78 -12.75
N GLU A 146 15.71 -16.51 -13.99
CA GLU A 146 14.39 -15.95 -14.31
C GLU A 146 13.30 -17.04 -14.32
N PRO A 147 12.01 -16.69 -14.13
CA PRO A 147 11.50 -15.35 -13.84
C PRO A 147 11.64 -14.97 -12.35
N LYS A 148 12.16 -13.78 -12.08
CA LYS A 148 12.18 -13.20 -10.72
C LYS A 148 10.87 -12.47 -10.42
N PRO A 149 10.43 -12.43 -9.15
CA PRO A 149 9.28 -11.62 -8.78
C PRO A 149 9.52 -10.14 -9.11
N THR A 150 8.53 -9.51 -9.73
CA THR A 150 8.55 -8.07 -10.01
C THR A 150 8.00 -7.31 -8.81
N VAL A 151 8.67 -6.24 -8.38
CA VAL A 151 8.18 -5.35 -7.33
C VAL A 151 7.47 -4.15 -7.95
N GLU A 152 6.17 -4.12 -7.72
CA GLU A 152 5.31 -2.97 -7.99
C GLU A 152 5.11 -2.18 -6.70
N PHE A 153 5.09 -0.85 -6.80
CA PHE A 153 5.07 0.02 -5.63
C PHE A 153 3.98 1.07 -5.76
N SER A 154 3.23 1.26 -4.68
CA SER A 154 2.17 2.24 -4.62
C SER A 154 2.25 3.13 -3.39
N ALA A 155 1.69 4.33 -3.54
CA ALA A 155 1.48 5.31 -2.50
C ALA A 155 -0.02 5.52 -2.30
N LEU A 156 -0.50 5.35 -1.06
CA LEU A 156 -1.88 5.65 -0.69
C LEU A 156 -1.94 6.93 0.14
N PHE A 157 -2.64 7.93 -0.38
CA PHE A 157 -2.78 9.25 0.24
C PHE A 157 -4.20 9.48 0.75
N ASN A 158 -4.36 10.28 1.82
CA ASN A 158 -5.68 10.77 2.21
C ASN A 158 -6.12 11.94 1.33
N SER A 159 -7.20 11.81 0.54
CA SER A 159 -7.56 12.89 -0.40
C SER A 159 -7.92 14.19 0.30
N SER A 160 -8.49 14.10 1.52
CA SER A 160 -8.87 15.25 2.35
C SER A 160 -7.78 16.32 2.40
N TRP A 161 -6.52 15.94 2.60
CA TRP A 161 -5.40 16.88 2.54
C TRP A 161 -4.77 16.96 1.15
N TRP A 162 -4.39 15.83 0.55
CA TRP A 162 -3.53 15.83 -0.64
C TRP A 162 -4.20 16.39 -1.90
N ILE A 163 -5.53 16.31 -1.97
CA ILE A 163 -6.32 16.90 -3.05
C ILE A 163 -7.00 18.18 -2.58
N TYR A 164 -7.71 18.13 -1.45
CA TYR A 164 -8.64 19.20 -1.07
C TYR A 164 -8.09 20.20 -0.04
N GLY A 165 -7.00 19.88 0.66
CA GLY A 165 -6.42 20.75 1.69
C GLY A 165 -7.32 20.98 2.91
N ILE A 166 -8.23 20.05 3.18
CA ILE A 166 -9.15 20.06 4.31
C ILE A 166 -8.44 19.47 5.54
N LYS A 167 -8.27 20.31 6.55
CA LYS A 167 -7.77 19.89 7.87
C LYS A 167 -8.89 19.27 8.71
N ASP A 168 -8.55 18.28 9.54
CA ASP A 168 -9.45 17.67 10.51
C ASP A 168 -10.77 17.17 9.88
N ALA A 169 -10.71 16.64 8.65
CA ALA A 169 -11.91 16.23 7.91
C ALA A 169 -12.78 15.22 8.68
N ALA A 170 -12.14 14.22 9.31
CA ALA A 170 -12.81 13.22 10.14
C ALA A 170 -13.57 13.85 11.32
N ASN A 171 -12.93 14.76 12.07
CA ASN A 171 -13.55 15.46 13.21
C ASN A 171 -14.72 16.36 12.78
N LYS A 172 -14.69 16.86 11.54
CA LYS A 172 -15.78 17.66 10.95
C LYS A 172 -16.90 16.81 10.36
N GLY A 173 -16.78 15.47 10.40
CA GLY A 173 -17.73 14.55 9.77
C GLY A 173 -17.77 14.64 8.24
N ILE A 174 -16.72 15.20 7.62
CA ILE A 174 -16.65 15.34 6.16
C ILE A 174 -16.13 14.02 5.59
N LYS A 175 -16.96 13.33 4.81
CA LYS A 175 -16.62 12.07 4.13
C LYS A 175 -16.64 12.17 2.61
N ASP A 176 -17.42 13.10 2.08
CA ASP A 176 -17.43 13.46 0.67
C ASP A 176 -16.71 14.80 0.49
N PHE A 177 -15.61 14.76 -0.25
CA PHE A 177 -14.77 15.93 -0.49
C PHE A 177 -15.06 16.60 -1.84
N THR A 178 -15.88 15.98 -2.71
CA THR A 178 -16.10 16.47 -4.08
C THR A 178 -16.76 17.84 -4.14
N ALA A 179 -17.48 18.23 -3.08
CA ALA A 179 -18.05 19.56 -2.91
C ALA A 179 -17.03 20.66 -2.56
N TYR A 180 -15.77 20.31 -2.30
CA TYR A 180 -14.72 21.24 -1.90
C TYR A 180 -13.74 21.52 -3.05
N PRO A 181 -13.12 22.72 -3.08
CA PRO A 181 -12.09 23.00 -4.06
C PRO A 181 -10.89 22.08 -3.88
N ARG A 182 -10.32 21.60 -4.99
CA ARG A 182 -9.10 20.78 -5.04
C ARG A 182 -7.84 21.63 -4.80
N LYS A 183 -7.81 22.33 -3.66
CA LYS A 183 -6.82 23.38 -3.34
C LYS A 183 -5.38 22.86 -3.34
N ASN A 184 -5.16 21.67 -2.79
CA ASN A 184 -3.83 21.12 -2.59
C ASN A 184 -3.35 20.29 -3.78
N GLU A 185 -4.26 19.84 -4.65
CA GLU A 185 -3.89 19.07 -5.83
C GLU A 185 -2.86 19.82 -6.70
N VAL A 186 -3.12 21.10 -6.99
CA VAL A 186 -2.19 21.92 -7.78
C VAL A 186 -0.85 22.08 -7.05
N ALA A 187 -0.87 22.25 -5.73
CA ALA A 187 0.35 22.40 -4.94
C ALA A 187 1.21 21.12 -4.88
N TYR A 188 0.59 19.95 -5.02
CA TYR A 188 1.27 18.66 -5.02
C TYR A 188 1.40 18.03 -6.41
N GLN A 189 1.06 18.76 -7.47
CA GLN A 189 1.07 18.23 -8.84
C GLN A 189 2.46 17.68 -9.22
N ASP A 190 3.51 18.47 -9.04
CA ASP A 190 4.89 18.05 -9.34
C ASP A 190 5.28 16.78 -8.55
N TYR A 191 4.81 16.66 -7.31
CA TYR A 191 5.08 15.48 -6.49
C TYR A 191 4.43 14.23 -7.08
N PHE A 192 3.15 14.32 -7.48
CA PHE A 192 2.44 13.21 -8.09
C PHE A 192 3.03 12.85 -9.45
N ASP A 193 3.43 13.83 -10.24
CA ASP A 193 4.01 13.59 -11.56
C ASP A 193 5.38 12.92 -11.45
N ASN A 194 6.23 13.34 -10.51
CA ASN A 194 7.50 12.65 -10.25
C ASN A 194 7.29 11.20 -9.77
N LEU A 195 6.32 10.96 -8.89
CA LEU A 195 5.97 9.61 -8.46
C LEU A 195 5.53 8.74 -9.65
N ARG A 196 4.71 9.27 -10.57
CA ARG A 196 4.31 8.55 -11.79
C ARG A 196 5.50 8.26 -12.70
N ILE A 197 6.39 9.23 -12.90
CA ILE A 197 7.63 9.06 -13.68
C ILE A 197 8.48 7.92 -13.10
N ASP A 198 8.54 7.81 -11.77
CA ASP A 198 9.27 6.76 -11.05
C ASP A 198 8.57 5.39 -11.06
N GLY A 199 7.41 5.28 -11.71
CA GLY A 199 6.60 4.07 -11.76
C GLY A 199 5.92 3.74 -10.44
N ILE A 200 5.61 4.75 -9.63
CA ILE A 200 4.86 4.60 -8.39
C ILE A 200 3.37 4.79 -8.67
N LYS A 201 2.55 3.76 -8.40
CA LYS A 201 1.10 3.85 -8.49
C LYS A 201 0.56 4.75 -7.37
N ILE A 202 -0.33 5.67 -7.70
CA ILE A 202 -0.95 6.58 -6.73
C ILE A 202 -2.39 6.15 -6.49
N PHE A 203 -2.76 6.10 -5.21
CA PHE A 203 -4.10 5.85 -4.71
C PHE A 203 -4.54 6.99 -3.78
N PHE A 204 -5.84 7.23 -3.70
CA PHE A 204 -6.44 8.19 -2.78
C PHE A 204 -7.61 7.53 -2.04
N ASP A 205 -7.45 7.34 -0.72
CA ASP A 205 -8.40 6.71 0.22
C ASP A 205 -8.84 5.26 -0.08
N THR A 206 -8.80 4.82 -1.34
CA THR A 206 -9.19 3.48 -1.79
C THR A 206 -8.17 2.85 -2.73
N TYR A 207 -8.37 1.57 -3.04
CA TYR A 207 -7.49 0.79 -3.92
C TYR A 207 -8.16 0.51 -5.26
N ASP A 208 -7.35 0.45 -6.32
CA ASP A 208 -7.79 -0.12 -7.60
C ASP A 208 -7.40 -1.61 -7.65
N TYR A 209 -8.36 -2.52 -7.46
CA TYR A 209 -8.07 -3.95 -7.33
C TYR A 209 -7.48 -4.60 -8.59
N TRP A 210 -7.83 -4.09 -9.78
CA TRP A 210 -7.21 -4.55 -11.04
C TRP A 210 -5.69 -4.35 -11.06
N TRP A 211 -5.17 -3.31 -10.37
CA TRP A 211 -3.72 -3.07 -10.32
C TRP A 211 -3.00 -4.19 -9.57
N PHE A 212 -3.65 -4.76 -8.55
CA PHE A 212 -3.19 -5.92 -7.81
C PHE A 212 -3.43 -7.25 -8.55
N GLY A 213 -4.10 -7.22 -9.71
CA GLY A 213 -4.50 -8.43 -10.45
C GLY A 213 -5.70 -9.16 -9.83
N LEU A 214 -6.54 -8.46 -9.06
CA LEU A 214 -7.72 -9.03 -8.39
C LEU A 214 -9.04 -8.74 -9.11
N GLU A 215 -9.02 -7.93 -10.16
CA GLU A 215 -10.20 -7.63 -11.00
C GLU A 215 -9.78 -7.41 -12.46
N ASP A 216 -10.72 -7.62 -13.39
CA ASP A 216 -10.52 -7.22 -14.77
C ASP A 216 -10.62 -5.67 -14.88
N PRO A 217 -9.65 -4.99 -15.50
CA PRO A 217 -9.72 -3.54 -15.70
C PRO A 217 -10.96 -3.07 -16.48
N VAL A 218 -11.60 -3.93 -17.29
CA VAL A 218 -12.83 -3.61 -18.04
C VAL A 218 -14.08 -3.60 -17.15
N GLU A 219 -14.10 -4.39 -16.07
CA GLU A 219 -15.21 -4.43 -15.12
C GLU A 219 -15.20 -3.25 -14.14
N ASN A 220 -14.17 -2.39 -14.15
CA ASN A 220 -14.05 -1.24 -13.28
C ASN A 220 -14.58 0.04 -13.98
N PRO A 221 -15.81 0.51 -13.69
CA PRO A 221 -16.47 1.59 -14.42
C PRO A 221 -15.77 2.96 -14.32
N GLY A 222 -14.79 3.13 -13.44
CA GLY A 222 -14.00 4.35 -13.31
C GLY A 222 -12.99 4.61 -14.43
N HIS A 223 -12.64 3.61 -15.25
CA HIS A 223 -11.61 3.73 -16.30
C HIS A 223 -12.12 4.22 -17.66
N THR A 224 -13.43 4.30 -17.87
CA THR A 224 -14.00 4.78 -19.15
C THR A 224 -14.14 6.29 -19.25
N GLN A 225 -13.86 7.05 -18.19
CA GLN A 225 -13.80 8.52 -18.28
C GLN A 225 -12.37 9.00 -18.48
N GLY A 226 -11.79 8.61 -19.62
CA GLY A 226 -10.72 9.38 -20.23
C GLY A 226 -11.25 10.76 -20.59
N SER A 227 -10.56 11.79 -20.11
CA SER A 227 -10.53 13.16 -20.60
C SER A 227 -11.27 13.37 -21.94
N LYS A 228 -12.41 14.04 -21.87
CA LYS A 228 -12.86 14.96 -22.93
C LYS A 228 -12.62 16.38 -22.45
#